data_AF-A0A7S0QU73-F1
#
_entry.id   AF-A0A7S0QU73-F1
#
_cell.length_a   1.000
_cell.length_b   1.000
_cell.length_c   1.000
_cell.angle_alpha   90.00
_cell.angle_beta   90.00
_cell.angle_gamma   90.00
#
_symmetry.space_group_name_H-M   'P 1'
#
loop_
_entity.id
_entity.type
_entity.pdbx_description
1 polymer ?
#
loop_
_entity_poly.entity_id
_entity_poly.type
_entity_poly.pdbx_seq_one_letter_code
_entity_poly.pdbx_strand_id
1 'polypeptide(L)'
;VGNAAGLLAAEYGEYINRHEAVVRFNLAPVPGNLTAHAGTRTTFMVLGHKPSVELCCDGETGATTQKDLRRVEYVLWHPPGEVSGEITAACGRRNLGNRVHQISWENLERGAAAMGAVRADLQRLGHGARFKSWLQLTSGAHAALLFSQMCDSVSLYGFTTFVEHSQDQFWGRRVKLKSGTLAHDWAMESRVWRLLHLAKAINICSA
;
A
#
# COMPACT_ATOMS: atom_id res chain seq x y z
N VAL A 1 5.75 -2.94 2.33
CA VAL A 1 5.28 -3.80 3.44
C VAL A 1 3.80 -3.55 3.62
N GLY A 2 2.97 -4.52 3.28
CA GLY A 2 1.52 -4.45 3.42
C GLY A 2 1.07 -4.50 4.87
N ASN A 3 -0.16 -4.07 5.13
CA ASN A 3 -0.70 -3.96 6.48
C ASN A 3 -1.35 -5.25 6.99
N ALA A 4 -1.45 -6.29 6.15
CA ALA A 4 -2.20 -7.51 6.46
C ALA A 4 -1.63 -8.26 7.67
N ALA A 5 -2.52 -8.82 8.49
CA ALA A 5 -2.13 -9.61 9.67
C ALA A 5 -1.31 -10.87 9.33
N GLY A 6 -1.42 -11.39 8.10
CA GLY A 6 -0.58 -12.50 7.62
C GLY A 6 0.92 -12.21 7.65
N LEU A 7 1.33 -10.93 7.75
CA LEU A 7 2.72 -10.56 8.00
C LEU A 7 3.28 -11.16 9.30
N LEU A 8 2.43 -11.48 10.29
CA LEU A 8 2.84 -12.07 11.57
C LEU A 8 3.23 -13.56 11.45
N ALA A 9 3.04 -14.19 10.29
CA ALA A 9 3.34 -15.61 10.09
C ALA A 9 4.85 -15.94 10.19
N ALA A 10 5.73 -14.95 10.00
CA ALA A 10 7.17 -15.12 10.20
C ALA A 10 7.85 -13.80 10.59
N GLU A 11 9.10 -13.90 11.02
CA GLU A 11 9.93 -12.75 11.41
C GLU A 11 10.65 -12.16 10.18
N TYR A 12 9.92 -11.37 9.38
CA TYR A 12 10.50 -10.76 8.17
C TYR A 12 11.31 -9.49 8.43
N GLY A 13 11.36 -9.00 9.67
CA GLY A 13 11.80 -7.64 10.00
C GLY A 13 13.24 -7.35 9.60
N GLU A 14 14.14 -8.32 9.78
CA GLU A 14 15.53 -8.18 9.34
C GLU A 14 15.63 -8.09 7.80
N TYR A 15 14.93 -8.96 7.07
CA TYR A 15 14.91 -8.96 5.60
C TYR A 15 14.32 -7.66 5.05
N ILE A 16 13.23 -7.17 5.64
CA ILE A 16 12.63 -5.87 5.28
C ILE A 16 13.66 -4.76 5.46
N ASN A 17 14.36 -4.72 6.59
CA ASN A 17 15.31 -3.66 6.91
C ASN A 17 16.57 -3.65 6.03
N ARG A 18 16.89 -4.74 5.33
CA ARG A 18 18.04 -4.85 4.41
C ARG A 18 17.80 -4.17 3.05
N HIS A 19 16.57 -3.80 2.71
CA HIS A 19 16.27 -3.10 1.45
C HIS A 19 16.74 -1.65 1.50
N GLU A 20 17.10 -1.08 0.35
CA GLU A 20 17.48 0.33 0.24
C GLU A 20 16.31 1.26 0.60
N ALA A 21 15.12 0.93 0.06
CA ALA A 21 13.87 1.62 0.32
C ALA A 21 12.83 0.69 0.96
N VAL A 22 12.12 1.18 1.98
CA VAL A 22 10.98 0.48 2.59
C VAL A 22 9.71 1.31 2.45
N VAL A 23 8.73 0.76 1.73
CA VAL A 23 7.43 1.41 1.48
C VAL A 23 6.38 0.90 2.47
N ARG A 24 5.63 1.79 3.12
CA ARG A 24 4.51 1.49 4.03
C ARG A 24 3.26 2.28 3.65
N PHE A 25 2.14 2.02 4.32
CA PHE A 25 0.82 2.49 3.88
C PHE A 25 0.00 3.14 4.97
N ASN A 26 -0.69 4.23 4.62
CA ASN A 26 -1.83 4.80 5.35
C ASN A 26 -1.54 5.10 6.83
N LEU A 27 -0.35 5.66 7.13
CA LEU A 27 0.09 6.00 8.49
C LEU A 27 0.04 4.83 9.48
N ALA A 28 0.10 3.60 8.96
CA ALA A 28 0.03 2.39 9.77
C ALA A 28 1.22 2.30 10.73
N PRO A 29 0.97 2.03 12.03
CA PRO A 29 2.03 1.92 13.00
C PRO A 29 2.82 0.63 12.87
N VAL A 30 4.04 0.66 13.38
CA VAL A 30 4.81 -0.54 13.71
C VAL A 30 5.12 -0.52 15.21
N PRO A 31 4.25 -1.13 16.04
CA PRO A 31 4.52 -1.30 17.46
C PRO A 31 5.86 -1.99 17.70
N GLY A 32 6.57 -1.60 18.77
CA GLY A 32 7.91 -2.12 19.08
C GLY A 32 7.97 -3.65 19.17
N ASN A 33 6.94 -4.26 19.74
CA ASN A 33 6.78 -5.72 19.86
C ASN A 33 6.50 -6.44 18.53
N LEU A 34 6.28 -5.71 17.43
CA LEU A 34 6.03 -6.29 16.10
C LEU A 34 7.18 -6.01 15.12
N THR A 35 8.28 -5.40 15.58
CA THR A 35 9.43 -5.05 14.74
C THR A 35 10.18 -6.27 14.20
N ALA A 36 10.17 -7.40 14.92
CA ALA A 36 10.69 -8.67 14.42
C ALA A 36 9.95 -9.16 13.16
N HIS A 37 8.65 -8.87 13.04
CA HIS A 37 7.84 -9.24 11.87
C HIS A 37 7.88 -8.18 10.78
N ALA A 38 7.74 -6.91 11.15
CA ALA A 38 7.46 -5.83 10.21
C ALA A 38 8.65 -4.92 9.92
N GLY A 39 9.78 -5.10 10.62
CA GLY A 39 10.97 -4.25 10.53
C GLY A 39 10.76 -2.91 11.24
N THR A 40 11.76 -2.03 11.16
CA THR A 40 11.75 -0.71 11.82
C THR A 40 11.89 0.45 10.85
N ARG A 41 12.37 0.19 9.63
CA ARG A 41 12.61 1.21 8.62
C ARG A 41 11.34 1.57 7.83
N THR A 42 11.27 2.83 7.43
CA THR A 42 10.35 3.38 6.44
C THR A 42 11.12 4.45 5.67
N THR A 43 11.11 4.35 4.35
CA THR A 43 11.63 5.36 3.44
C THR A 43 10.47 6.13 2.81
N PHE A 44 9.45 5.39 2.35
CA PHE A 44 8.26 5.96 1.75
C PHE A 44 6.99 5.57 2.51
N MET A 45 6.08 6.52 2.69
CA MET A 45 4.75 6.29 3.22
C MET A 45 3.71 6.66 2.16
N VAL A 46 3.02 5.66 1.61
CA VAL A 46 2.02 5.82 0.56
C VAL A 46 0.63 6.00 1.18
N LEU A 47 -0.03 7.10 0.85
CA LEU A 47 -1.27 7.54 1.49
C LEU A 47 -2.40 7.65 0.46
N GLY A 48 -3.54 7.01 0.76
CA GLY A 48 -4.79 7.29 0.06
C GLY A 48 -5.44 8.59 0.56
N HIS A 49 -6.56 8.99 -0.05
CA HIS A 49 -7.26 10.24 0.28
C HIS A 49 -7.41 10.53 1.79
N LYS A 50 -8.03 9.62 2.55
CA LYS A 50 -8.28 9.83 3.98
C LYS A 50 -6.98 10.06 4.78
N PRO A 51 -5.97 9.18 4.75
CA PRO A 51 -4.73 9.43 5.48
C PRO A 51 -3.90 10.60 4.92
N SER A 52 -4.11 11.03 3.67
CA SER A 52 -3.55 12.29 3.18
C SER A 52 -4.16 13.51 3.89
N VAL A 53 -5.48 13.50 4.13
CA VAL A 53 -6.16 14.55 4.92
C VAL A 53 -5.67 14.53 6.37
N GLU A 54 -5.59 13.35 6.98
CA GLU A 54 -5.09 13.19 8.35
C GLU A 54 -3.68 13.78 8.50
N LEU A 55 -2.77 13.51 7.56
CA LEU A 55 -1.41 14.05 7.58
C LEU A 55 -1.36 15.56 7.27
N CYS A 56 -1.94 15.98 6.14
CA CYS A 56 -1.74 17.32 5.59
C CYS A 56 -2.66 18.36 6.23
N CYS A 57 -3.89 18.00 6.57
CA CYS A 57 -4.90 18.92 7.09
C CYS A 57 -4.97 18.86 8.61
N ASP A 58 -5.09 17.67 9.19
CA ASP A 58 -5.32 17.49 10.62
C ASP A 58 -4.01 17.48 11.42
N GLY A 59 -2.92 16.99 10.80
CA GLY A 59 -1.59 16.91 11.41
C GLY A 59 -1.34 15.64 12.18
N GLU A 60 -2.18 14.64 11.95
CA GLU A 60 -1.98 13.32 12.48
C GLU A 60 -0.81 12.66 11.77
N THR A 61 0.11 12.12 12.55
CA THR A 61 1.27 11.39 12.04
C THR A 61 1.07 9.88 12.16
N GLY A 62 -0.13 9.46 12.59
CA GLY A 62 -0.43 8.10 13.02
C GLY A 62 0.42 7.67 14.23
N ALA A 63 0.38 6.38 14.56
CA ALA A 63 1.31 5.79 15.54
C ALA A 63 2.67 5.44 14.89
N THR A 64 3.16 6.31 13.99
CA THR A 64 4.55 6.29 13.58
C THR A 64 5.39 6.71 14.80
N THR A 65 5.79 5.74 15.60
CA THR A 65 6.82 5.90 16.65
C THR A 65 8.20 6.20 16.05
N GLN A 66 8.29 6.38 14.73
CA GLN A 66 9.50 6.79 14.06
C GLN A 66 9.79 8.24 14.45
N LYS A 67 10.73 8.38 15.40
CA LYS A 67 11.39 9.63 15.81
C LYS A 67 11.89 10.51 14.66
N ASP A 68 11.77 10.09 13.40
CA ASP A 68 12.22 10.80 12.21
C ASP A 68 11.14 10.82 11.11
N LEU A 69 10.01 11.49 11.36
CA LEU A 69 9.17 12.04 10.27
C LEU A 69 10.02 12.88 9.29
N ARG A 70 11.17 13.39 9.76
CA ARG A 70 12.23 14.06 8.99
C ARG A 70 13.01 13.15 8.04
N ARG A 71 12.71 11.86 7.92
CA ARG A 71 13.39 10.92 7.00
C ARG A 71 12.43 10.17 6.08
N VAL A 72 11.13 10.41 6.23
CA VAL A 72 10.09 9.76 5.43
C VAL A 72 9.67 10.70 4.31
N GLU A 73 9.59 10.13 3.11
CA GLU A 73 8.95 10.72 1.94
C GLU A 73 7.50 10.21 1.87
N TYR A 74 6.55 11.09 1.61
CA TYR A 74 5.12 10.78 1.51
C TYR A 74 4.71 10.74 0.05
N VAL A 75 3.99 9.69 -0.34
CA VAL A 75 3.51 9.50 -1.71
C VAL A 75 1.98 9.44 -1.66
N LEU A 76 1.32 10.47 -2.16
CA LEU A 76 -0.12 10.61 -2.12
C LEU A 76 -0.74 10.01 -3.39
N TRP A 77 -1.84 9.28 -3.21
CA TRP A 77 -2.69 8.85 -4.31
C TRP A 77 -4.16 9.14 -3.98
N HIS A 78 -4.82 9.80 -4.91
CA HIS A 78 -6.26 10.01 -4.97
C HIS A 78 -6.57 10.68 -6.31
N PRO A 79 -7.82 10.61 -6.79
CA PRO A 79 -8.23 11.32 -7.99
C PRO A 79 -7.88 12.82 -7.91
N PRO A 80 -7.54 13.45 -9.06
CA PRO A 80 -7.37 14.89 -9.13
C PRO A 80 -8.70 15.60 -8.89
N GLY A 81 -8.62 16.84 -8.41
CA GLY A 81 -9.79 17.66 -8.10
C GLY A 81 -9.41 18.79 -7.13
N GLU A 82 -10.37 19.66 -6.83
CA GLU A 82 -10.17 20.80 -5.94
C GLU A 82 -9.60 20.39 -4.57
N VAL A 83 -10.18 19.35 -3.96
CA VAL A 83 -9.74 18.76 -2.68
C VAL A 83 -8.28 18.28 -2.73
N SER A 84 -7.81 17.77 -3.88
CA SER A 84 -6.42 17.33 -4.05
C SER A 84 -5.42 18.50 -3.96
N GLY A 85 -5.80 19.64 -4.55
CA GLY A 85 -5.04 20.89 -4.45
C GLY A 85 -4.99 21.42 -3.02
N GLU A 86 -6.11 21.39 -2.31
CA GLU A 86 -6.21 21.81 -0.91
C GLU A 86 -5.32 20.97 0.02
N ILE A 87 -5.34 19.64 -0.14
CA ILE A 87 -4.49 18.71 0.62
C ILE A 87 -3.02 19.02 0.38
N THR A 88 -2.60 19.17 -0.88
CA THR A 88 -1.21 19.45 -1.24
C THR A 88 -0.75 20.80 -0.65
N ALA A 89 -1.60 21.84 -0.76
CA ALA A 89 -1.32 23.14 -0.17
C ALA A 89 -1.24 23.08 1.37
N ALA A 90 -2.09 22.28 2.02
CA ALA A 90 -2.05 22.07 3.47
C ALA A 90 -0.74 21.39 3.91
N CYS A 91 -0.27 20.40 3.15
CA CYS A 91 1.04 19.78 3.37
C CYS A 91 2.20 20.80 3.22
N GLY A 92 2.10 21.72 2.25
CA GLY A 92 3.04 22.84 2.11
C GLY A 92 3.08 23.73 3.35
N ARG A 93 1.92 24.13 3.89
CA ARG A 93 1.81 24.94 5.13
C ARG A 93 2.40 24.25 6.35
N ARG A 94 2.46 22.92 6.37
CA ARG A 94 3.06 22.11 7.44
C ARG A 94 4.56 21.89 7.28
N ASN A 95 5.21 22.54 6.31
CA ASN A 95 6.61 22.35 5.96
C ASN A 95 6.93 20.88 5.56
N LEU A 96 5.93 20.18 5.00
CA LEU A 96 6.08 18.84 4.43
C LEU A 96 6.23 18.88 2.91
N GLY A 97 6.01 20.04 2.27
CA GLY A 97 5.90 20.16 0.81
C GLY A 97 7.05 19.52 0.02
N ASN A 98 8.30 19.69 0.45
CA ASN A 98 9.47 19.12 -0.23
C ASN A 98 9.60 17.58 -0.10
N ARG A 99 8.73 16.95 0.69
CA ARG A 99 8.74 15.53 1.00
C ARG A 99 7.45 14.82 0.57
N VAL A 100 6.53 15.57 -0.04
CA VAL A 100 5.20 15.08 -0.40
C VAL A 100 5.13 15.06 -1.92
N HIS A 101 4.92 13.87 -2.45
CA HIS A 101 4.87 13.59 -3.88
C HIS A 101 3.48 13.09 -4.22
N GLN A 102 2.84 13.66 -5.22
CA GLN A 102 1.57 13.16 -5.74
C GLN A 102 1.86 12.19 -6.90
N ILE A 103 1.28 10.99 -6.87
CA ILE A 103 1.29 10.15 -8.08
C ILE A 103 0.49 10.87 -9.16
N SER A 104 1.12 11.07 -10.33
CA SER A 104 0.46 11.74 -11.45
C SER A 104 -0.81 11.00 -11.87
N TRP A 105 -1.80 11.74 -12.33
CA TRP A 105 -3.06 11.16 -12.78
C TRP A 105 -2.85 10.13 -13.91
N GLU A 106 -1.97 10.44 -14.85
CA GLU A 106 -1.61 9.52 -15.93
C GLU A 106 -1.10 8.16 -15.40
N ASN A 107 -0.25 8.17 -14.36
CA ASN A 107 0.24 6.92 -13.76
C ASN A 107 -0.85 6.16 -13.00
N LEU A 108 -1.79 6.87 -12.35
CA LEU A 108 -2.94 6.25 -11.71
C LEU A 108 -3.86 5.57 -12.73
N GLU A 109 -4.18 6.25 -13.83
CA GLU A 109 -5.01 5.71 -14.92
C GLU A 109 -4.33 4.54 -15.61
N ARG A 110 -3.05 4.68 -15.96
CA ARG A 110 -2.27 3.62 -16.61
C ARG A 110 -2.22 2.36 -15.74
N GLY A 111 -1.97 2.52 -14.44
CA GLY A 111 -1.97 1.41 -13.49
C GLY A 111 -3.34 0.73 -13.36
N ALA A 112 -4.41 1.52 -13.25
CA ALA A 112 -5.78 1.00 -13.18
C ALA A 112 -6.19 0.27 -14.46
N ALA A 113 -5.85 0.83 -15.63
CA ALA A 113 -6.11 0.22 -16.93
C ALA A 113 -5.37 -1.12 -17.10
N ALA A 114 -4.08 -1.17 -16.74
CA ALA A 114 -3.29 -2.39 -16.80
C ALA A 114 -3.87 -3.49 -15.89
N MET A 115 -4.22 -3.15 -14.66
CA MET A 115 -4.86 -4.07 -13.71
C MET A 115 -6.24 -4.53 -14.20
N GLY A 116 -7.00 -3.63 -14.86
CA GLY A 116 -8.27 -3.96 -15.50
C GLY A 116 -8.12 -4.95 -16.67
N ALA A 117 -7.09 -4.80 -17.49
CA ALA A 117 -6.79 -5.73 -18.58
C ALA A 117 -6.41 -7.12 -18.05
N VAL A 118 -5.50 -7.19 -17.07
CA VAL A 118 -5.11 -8.47 -16.44
C VAL A 118 -6.31 -9.13 -15.75
N ARG A 119 -7.18 -8.34 -15.12
CA ARG A 119 -8.43 -8.84 -14.54
C ARG A 119 -9.33 -9.50 -15.60
N ALA A 120 -9.53 -8.86 -16.75
CA ALA A 120 -10.37 -9.39 -17.82
C ALA A 120 -9.82 -10.74 -18.32
N ASP A 121 -8.50 -10.84 -18.50
CA ASP A 121 -7.85 -12.10 -18.86
C ASP A 121 -7.99 -13.18 -17.78
N LEU A 122 -7.79 -12.83 -16.51
CA LEU A 122 -8.02 -13.75 -15.39
C LEU A 122 -9.46 -14.27 -15.35
N GLN A 123 -10.45 -13.40 -15.63
CA GLN A 123 -11.85 -13.83 -15.74
C GLN A 123 -12.06 -14.80 -16.89
N ARG A 124 -11.51 -14.51 -18.08
CA ARG A 124 -11.56 -15.38 -19.27
C ARG A 124 -10.90 -16.75 -19.01
N LEU A 125 -9.85 -16.79 -18.19
CA LEU A 125 -9.15 -18.01 -17.80
C LEU A 125 -9.82 -18.76 -16.63
N GLY A 126 -11.02 -18.34 -16.19
CA GLY A 126 -11.77 -19.02 -15.13
C GLY A 126 -11.34 -18.68 -13.71
N HIS A 127 -10.47 -17.69 -13.51
CA HIS A 127 -10.05 -17.22 -12.19
C HIS A 127 -10.95 -16.12 -11.59
N GLY A 128 -12.02 -15.75 -12.28
CA GLY A 128 -12.90 -14.64 -11.91
C GLY A 128 -13.93 -14.91 -10.83
N ALA A 129 -14.15 -16.16 -10.41
CA ALA A 129 -15.28 -16.55 -9.56
C ALA A 129 -15.34 -15.85 -8.19
N ARG A 130 -14.19 -15.36 -7.68
CA ARG A 130 -14.10 -14.67 -6.38
C ARG A 130 -13.87 -13.16 -6.52
N PHE A 131 -13.86 -12.65 -7.73
CA PHE A 131 -13.64 -11.25 -7.98
C PHE A 131 -14.90 -10.46 -7.61
N LYS A 132 -14.71 -9.35 -6.91
CA LYS A 132 -15.77 -8.43 -6.51
C LYS A 132 -15.78 -7.24 -7.47
N SER A 133 -16.82 -6.41 -7.42
CA SER A 133 -16.74 -5.09 -8.02
C SER A 133 -15.61 -4.30 -7.35
N TRP A 134 -15.02 -3.37 -8.10
CA TRP A 134 -14.03 -2.44 -7.56
C TRP A 134 -14.37 -1.02 -8.00
N LEU A 135 -14.02 -0.06 -7.16
CA LEU A 135 -14.08 1.36 -7.50
C LEU A 135 -12.68 1.89 -7.80
N GLN A 136 -11.67 1.37 -7.09
CA GLN A 136 -10.28 1.80 -7.22
C GLN A 136 -9.31 0.73 -6.69
N LEU A 137 -8.06 0.84 -7.12
CA LEU A 137 -6.93 0.06 -6.61
C LEU A 137 -6.66 0.37 -5.12
N THR A 138 -6.04 -0.56 -4.41
CA THR A 138 -5.55 -0.30 -3.05
C THR A 138 -4.29 0.59 -3.06
N SER A 139 -3.98 1.24 -1.92
CA SER A 139 -2.68 1.92 -1.74
C SER A 139 -1.51 0.98 -2.02
N GLY A 140 -1.66 -0.30 -1.64
CA GLY A 140 -0.67 -1.34 -1.89
C GLY A 140 -0.44 -1.55 -3.39
N ALA A 141 -1.52 -1.65 -4.17
CA ALA A 141 -1.44 -1.84 -5.60
C ALA A 141 -0.83 -0.65 -6.34
N HIS A 142 -1.24 0.58 -6.00
CA HIS A 142 -0.64 1.78 -6.57
C HIS A 142 0.88 1.84 -6.32
N ALA A 143 1.31 1.52 -5.10
CA ALA A 143 2.73 1.49 -4.78
C ALA A 143 3.46 0.34 -5.48
N ALA A 144 2.91 -0.88 -5.50
CA ALA A 144 3.55 -2.01 -6.15
C ALA A 144 3.83 -1.70 -7.63
N LEU A 145 2.85 -1.13 -8.34
CA LEU A 145 2.98 -0.72 -9.74
C LEU A 145 3.98 0.42 -9.93
N LEU A 146 3.92 1.47 -9.10
CA LEU A 146 4.84 2.60 -9.19
C LEU A 146 6.28 2.16 -8.95
N PHE A 147 6.55 1.50 -7.82
CA PHE A 147 7.90 1.10 -7.43
C PHE A 147 8.46 -0.01 -8.33
N SER A 148 7.62 -0.83 -8.98
CA SER A 148 8.08 -1.79 -10.00
C SER A 148 8.68 -1.12 -11.24
N GLN A 149 8.38 0.16 -11.49
CA GLN A 149 8.95 0.95 -12.59
C GLN A 149 10.20 1.73 -12.16
N MET A 150 10.45 1.84 -10.85
CA MET A 150 11.53 2.66 -10.29
C MET A 150 12.66 1.83 -9.67
N CYS A 151 12.40 0.57 -9.34
CA CYS A 151 13.35 -0.30 -8.65
C CYS A 151 13.70 -1.50 -9.53
N ASP A 152 14.97 -1.92 -9.47
CA ASP A 152 15.44 -3.13 -10.17
C ASP A 152 14.81 -4.41 -9.61
N SER A 153 14.44 -4.41 -8.32
CA SER A 153 13.68 -5.50 -7.70
C SER A 153 12.72 -4.97 -6.64
N VAL A 154 11.55 -5.62 -6.53
CA VAL A 154 10.52 -5.27 -5.55
C VAL A 154 10.11 -6.52 -4.78
N SER A 155 10.17 -6.44 -3.45
CA SER A 155 9.73 -7.49 -2.53
C SER A 155 8.45 -7.09 -1.80
N LEU A 156 7.40 -7.86 -2.00
CA LEU A 156 6.10 -7.65 -1.39
C LEU A 156 5.90 -8.57 -0.18
N TYR A 157 5.76 -7.95 1.00
CA TYR A 157 5.48 -8.61 2.27
C TYR A 157 4.03 -8.33 2.69
N GLY A 158 3.21 -9.36 2.93
CA GLY A 158 1.84 -9.20 3.44
C GLY A 158 0.82 -8.72 2.39
N PHE A 159 1.04 -9.05 1.11
CA PHE A 159 0.17 -8.65 -0.02
C PHE A 159 -0.78 -9.76 -0.49
N THR A 160 -0.41 -11.03 -0.32
CA THR A 160 -1.15 -12.19 -0.86
C THR A 160 -1.89 -13.01 0.19
N THR A 161 -1.83 -12.58 1.45
CA THR A 161 -2.30 -13.31 2.64
C THR A 161 -3.70 -12.87 3.08
N PHE A 162 -4.48 -12.23 2.20
CA PHE A 162 -5.84 -11.79 2.53
C PHE A 162 -6.75 -13.00 2.73
N VAL A 163 -7.33 -13.11 3.92
CA VAL A 163 -8.38 -14.08 4.25
C VAL A 163 -9.58 -13.33 4.83
N GLU A 164 -10.76 -13.53 4.26
CA GLU A 164 -11.96 -12.73 4.58
C GLU A 164 -12.36 -12.77 6.07
N HIS A 165 -12.21 -13.94 6.70
CA HIS A 165 -12.54 -14.16 8.12
C HIS A 165 -11.30 -14.24 9.01
N SER A 166 -10.39 -13.27 8.88
CA SER A 166 -9.17 -13.19 9.68
C SER A 166 -8.93 -11.78 10.22
N GLN A 167 -7.98 -11.67 11.15
CA GLN A 167 -7.48 -10.37 11.60
C GLN A 167 -7.11 -9.50 10.40
N ASP A 168 -7.52 -8.24 10.43
CA ASP A 168 -7.32 -7.35 9.30
C ASP A 168 -5.87 -6.90 9.20
N GLN A 169 -5.41 -6.25 10.26
CA GLN A 169 -4.12 -5.56 10.28
C GLN A 169 -3.21 -6.11 11.37
N PHE A 170 -1.90 -6.18 11.10
CA PHE A 170 -0.94 -6.84 12.00
C PHE A 170 -0.85 -6.18 13.40
N TRP A 171 -1.23 -4.91 13.55
CA TRP A 171 -1.23 -4.20 14.83
C TRP A 171 -2.55 -4.30 15.63
N GLY A 172 -3.44 -5.23 15.26
CA GLY A 172 -4.57 -5.62 16.12
C GLY A 172 -5.96 -5.16 15.69
N ARG A 173 -6.14 -4.69 14.44
CA ARG A 173 -7.49 -4.50 13.90
C ARG A 173 -8.14 -5.86 13.63
N ARG A 174 -9.05 -6.28 14.51
CA ARG A 174 -9.67 -7.63 14.48
C ARG A 174 -10.69 -7.83 13.36
N VAL A 175 -11.34 -6.76 12.89
CA VAL A 175 -12.42 -6.84 11.89
C VAL A 175 -12.06 -6.01 10.66
N LYS A 176 -12.19 -6.64 9.49
CA LYS A 176 -12.03 -5.99 8.18
C LYS A 176 -13.20 -5.03 7.93
N LEU A 177 -12.92 -3.81 7.49
CA LEU A 177 -13.99 -2.88 7.13
C LEU A 177 -14.73 -3.35 5.89
N LYS A 178 -16.07 -3.36 5.98
CA LYS A 178 -16.95 -3.61 4.84
C LYS A 178 -16.69 -2.62 3.69
N SER A 179 -16.39 -1.35 4.00
CA SER A 179 -16.06 -0.33 2.99
C SER A 179 -14.79 -0.67 2.21
N GLY A 180 -13.76 -1.22 2.86
CA GLY A 180 -12.52 -1.64 2.19
C GLY A 180 -12.74 -2.80 1.22
N THR A 181 -13.71 -3.69 1.49
CA THR A 181 -14.09 -4.78 0.59
C THR A 181 -15.05 -4.39 -0.53
N LEU A 182 -15.66 -3.20 -0.44
CA LEU A 182 -16.54 -2.65 -1.48
C LEU A 182 -15.76 -1.74 -2.45
N ALA A 183 -14.76 -1.02 -1.94
CA ALA A 183 -13.94 -0.12 -2.77
C ALA A 183 -12.88 -0.87 -3.59
N HIS A 184 -12.36 -1.98 -3.05
CA HIS A 184 -11.21 -2.69 -3.61
C HIS A 184 -11.50 -4.17 -3.84
N ASP A 185 -10.95 -4.73 -4.92
CA ASP A 185 -10.94 -6.17 -5.16
C ASP A 185 -9.60 -6.80 -4.77
N TRP A 186 -9.47 -7.10 -3.47
CA TRP A 186 -8.29 -7.75 -2.89
C TRP A 186 -7.99 -9.13 -3.50
N ALA A 187 -9.02 -9.86 -3.93
CA ALA A 187 -8.86 -11.19 -4.50
C ALA A 187 -8.22 -11.10 -5.88
N MET A 188 -8.67 -10.15 -6.70
CA MET A 188 -8.06 -9.85 -8.00
C MET A 188 -6.63 -9.36 -7.82
N GLU A 189 -6.38 -8.35 -6.98
CA GLU A 189 -5.02 -7.81 -6.78
C GLU A 189 -4.04 -8.89 -6.32
N SER A 190 -4.44 -9.73 -5.34
CA SER A 190 -3.62 -10.86 -4.86
C SER A 190 -3.26 -11.84 -5.98
N ARG A 191 -4.17 -12.09 -6.93
CA ARG A 191 -3.89 -12.94 -8.11
C ARG A 191 -2.89 -12.29 -9.05
N VAL A 192 -3.00 -10.99 -9.30
CA VAL A 192 -2.03 -10.27 -10.12
C VAL A 192 -0.63 -10.34 -9.51
N TRP A 193 -0.51 -10.14 -8.19
CA TRP A 193 0.81 -10.24 -7.53
C TRP A 193 1.42 -11.64 -7.69
N ARG A 194 0.61 -12.70 -7.57
CA ARG A 194 1.07 -14.08 -7.79
C ARG A 194 1.54 -14.30 -9.24
N LEU A 195 0.82 -13.76 -10.23
CA LEU A 195 1.26 -13.83 -11.63
C LEU A 195 2.58 -13.09 -11.86
N LEU A 196 2.69 -11.86 -11.37
CA LEU A 196 3.93 -11.08 -11.50
C LEU A 196 5.11 -11.74 -10.80
N HIS A 197 4.86 -12.44 -9.69
CA HIS A 197 5.88 -13.24 -9.03
C HIS A 197 6.35 -14.44 -9.87
N LEU A 198 5.40 -15.19 -10.45
CA LEU A 198 5.73 -16.30 -11.36
C LEU A 198 6.48 -15.80 -12.61
N ALA A 199 6.15 -14.61 -13.09
CA ALA A 199 6.85 -13.94 -14.18
C ALA A 199 8.20 -13.33 -13.76
N LYS A 200 8.61 -13.49 -12.50
CA LYS A 200 9.86 -12.94 -11.92
C LYS A 200 9.95 -11.40 -11.97
N ALA A 201 8.82 -10.71 -12.14
CA ALA A 201 8.76 -9.25 -12.14
C ALA A 201 8.78 -8.67 -10.72
N ILE A 202 8.28 -9.43 -9.73
CA ILE A 202 8.32 -9.06 -8.30
C ILE A 202 8.58 -10.30 -7.44
N ASN A 203 9.03 -10.09 -6.21
CA ASN A 203 9.13 -11.14 -5.19
C ASN A 203 7.93 -11.08 -4.25
N ILE A 204 7.24 -12.19 -4.02
CA ILE A 204 6.30 -12.31 -2.90
C ILE A 204 7.03 -13.01 -1.77
N CYS A 205 7.10 -12.36 -0.61
CA CYS A 205 7.87 -12.83 0.53
C CYS A 205 7.00 -13.26 1.71
N SER A 206 5.68 -13.37 1.53
CA SER A 206 4.74 -13.81 2.58
C SER A 206 4.10 -15.15 2.24
N ALA A 207 4.08 -16.05 3.24
CA ALA A 207 3.42 -17.35 3.20
C ALA A 207 1.88 -17.24 3.10
#